data_AF-A0A2N2HPE7-F1
#
_entry.id   AF-A0A2N2HPE7-F1
#
_cell.length_a   1.000
_cell.length_b   1.000
_cell.length_c   1.000
_cell.angle_alpha   90.00
_cell.angle_beta   90.00
_cell.angle_gamma   90.00
#
_symmetry.space_group_name_H-M   'P 1'
#
loop_
_entity.id
_entity.type
_entity.pdbx_description
1 polymer ?
#
loop_
_entity_poly.entity_id
_entity_poly.type
_entity_poly.pdbx_seq_one_letter_code
_entity_poly.pdbx_strand_id
1 'polypeptide(L)'
;MTDPHLGKFRFFLKDTIRRHTDFSRTDQNRGVPPPPIEKPWPPEASRIALPPVRPGESTPACDLSAAMAHRRSRRDFLPEPLPLETLSFLLWATQGVREILDRGHALRTVPSAGCRHALETYLCALNMTGLDPGIYRFLPLEHELLPVSREESLASELVAAALGQPCLGRAAVTFIWTAIPYRMEWRYGRAAHKVIALDAGHVCQNLYLACEAAGLGTCAVAAYDQEAMDRLLGVDGEEEFVIYLAPVGKARD
;
A
#
# COMPACT_ATOMS: atom_id res chain seq x y z
N MET A 1 -23.91 23.04 -17.95
CA MET A 1 -24.54 22.73 -16.65
C MET A 1 -23.57 21.86 -15.85
N THR A 2 -23.30 22.19 -14.60
CA THR A 2 -22.47 21.36 -13.71
C THR A 2 -23.20 20.05 -13.41
N ASP A 3 -22.50 18.91 -13.54
CA ASP A 3 -23.02 17.60 -13.16
C ASP A 3 -23.56 17.62 -11.71
N PRO A 4 -24.86 17.31 -11.49
CA PRO A 4 -25.49 17.37 -10.17
C PRO A 4 -24.89 16.38 -9.16
N HIS A 5 -24.18 15.35 -9.62
CA HIS A 5 -23.55 14.36 -8.75
C HIS A 5 -22.27 14.88 -8.08
N LEU A 6 -21.64 15.94 -8.60
CA LEU A 6 -20.42 16.53 -8.04
C LEU A 6 -20.56 16.94 -6.57
N GLY A 7 -21.78 17.28 -6.11
CA GLY A 7 -22.05 17.58 -4.71
C GLY A 7 -21.76 16.40 -3.77
N LYS A 8 -22.10 15.17 -4.17
CA LYS A 8 -21.86 13.95 -3.39
C LYS A 8 -20.36 13.64 -3.29
N PHE A 9 -19.63 13.73 -4.40
CA PHE A 9 -18.18 13.49 -4.42
C PHE A 9 -17.40 14.54 -3.62
N ARG A 10 -17.81 15.80 -3.66
CA ARG A 10 -17.20 16.85 -2.82
C ARG A 10 -17.51 16.65 -1.34
N PHE A 11 -18.69 16.12 -1.00
CA PHE A 11 -19.07 15.86 0.39
C PHE A 11 -18.18 14.79 1.04
N PHE A 12 -17.75 13.78 0.28
CA PHE A 12 -16.77 12.79 0.74
C PHE A 12 -15.49 13.43 1.32
N LEU A 13 -15.01 14.53 0.72
CA LEU A 13 -13.80 15.24 1.18
C LEU A 13 -14.03 16.11 2.43
N LYS A 14 -15.27 16.37 2.83
CA LYS A 14 -15.61 17.27 3.95
C LYS A 14 -15.66 16.50 5.27
N ASP A 15 -15.13 17.10 6.32
CA ASP A 15 -15.23 16.52 7.67
C ASP A 15 -16.61 16.77 8.32
N THR A 16 -17.51 17.50 7.64
CA THR A 16 -18.92 17.65 8.05
C THR A 16 -19.61 16.30 8.29
N ILE A 17 -19.15 15.23 7.64
CA ILE A 17 -19.63 13.85 7.89
C ILE A 17 -19.58 13.46 9.37
N ARG A 18 -18.62 13.97 10.16
CA ARG A 18 -18.54 13.69 11.60
C ARG A 18 -19.72 14.26 12.39
N ARG A 19 -20.31 15.37 11.95
CA ARG A 19 -21.55 15.92 12.53
C ARG A 19 -22.78 15.05 12.24
N HIS A 20 -22.69 14.20 11.22
CA HIS A 20 -23.74 13.28 10.79
C HIS A 20 -23.41 11.81 11.13
N THR A 21 -22.35 11.58 11.90
CA THR A 21 -21.93 10.25 12.35
C THR A 21 -22.21 10.15 13.84
N ASP A 22 -23.12 9.25 14.21
CA ASP A 22 -23.34 8.90 15.61
C ASP A 22 -22.25 7.93 16.05
N PHE A 23 -21.18 8.47 16.65
CA PHE A 23 -20.05 7.65 17.09
C PHE A 23 -20.43 6.68 18.20
N SER A 24 -21.47 6.93 19.01
CA SER A 24 -21.89 6.00 20.06
C SER A 24 -22.33 4.63 19.50
N ARG A 25 -22.68 4.60 18.20
CA ARG A 25 -23.11 3.40 17.48
C ARG A 25 -21.99 2.69 16.74
N THR A 26 -20.76 3.19 16.74
CA THR A 26 -19.64 2.47 16.13
C THR A 26 -19.36 1.20 16.92
N ASP A 27 -18.84 0.19 16.23
CA ASP A 27 -18.54 -1.10 16.85
C ASP A 27 -17.52 -0.99 17.98
N GLN A 28 -16.56 -0.05 17.87
CA GLN A 28 -15.68 0.34 18.97
C GLN A 28 -16.46 0.78 20.22
N ASN A 29 -17.39 1.73 20.10
CA ASN A 29 -18.14 2.25 21.26
C ASN A 29 -19.18 1.26 21.79
N ARG A 30 -19.58 0.29 20.97
CA ARG A 30 -20.44 -0.84 21.37
C ARG A 30 -19.67 -2.00 22.01
N GLY A 31 -18.34 -1.91 22.11
CA GLY A 31 -17.50 -2.94 22.73
C GLY A 31 -17.28 -4.19 21.86
N VAL A 32 -17.54 -4.11 20.55
CA VAL A 32 -17.20 -5.18 19.62
C VAL A 32 -15.68 -5.29 19.50
N PRO A 33 -15.07 -6.49 19.56
CA PRO A 33 -13.62 -6.64 19.41
C PRO A 33 -13.10 -5.99 18.12
N PRO A 34 -11.90 -5.38 18.14
CA PRO A 34 -11.35 -4.78 16.95
C PRO A 34 -11.04 -5.84 15.88
N PRO A 35 -11.16 -5.51 14.59
CA PRO A 35 -10.64 -6.37 13.53
C PRO A 35 -9.10 -6.47 13.63
N PRO A 36 -8.51 -7.56 13.12
CA PRO A 36 -7.05 -7.76 13.12
C PRO A 36 -6.29 -6.61 12.44
N ILE A 37 -5.11 -6.29 12.96
CA ILE A 37 -4.19 -5.27 12.40
C ILE A 37 -3.48 -5.71 11.11
N GLU A 38 -3.58 -6.98 10.76
CA GLU A 38 -3.06 -7.60 9.54
C GLU A 38 -4.08 -8.62 9.04
N LYS A 39 -4.26 -8.77 7.72
CA LYS A 39 -5.25 -9.71 7.19
C LYS A 39 -4.74 -11.14 7.46
N PRO A 40 -5.57 -12.02 8.06
CA PRO A 40 -5.16 -13.39 8.34
C PRO A 40 -4.69 -14.14 7.08
N TRP A 41 -3.87 -15.16 7.27
CA TRP A 41 -3.40 -16.06 6.24
C TRP A 41 -3.44 -17.51 6.75
N PRO A 42 -3.54 -18.52 5.85
CA PRO A 42 -3.58 -19.92 6.26
C PRO A 42 -2.27 -20.32 6.96
N PRO A 43 -2.28 -20.90 8.18
CA PRO A 43 -1.06 -21.23 8.93
C PRO A 43 -0.04 -22.09 8.18
N GLU A 44 -0.52 -22.93 7.26
CA GLU A 44 0.26 -23.82 6.41
C GLU A 44 0.82 -23.16 5.14
N ALA A 45 0.49 -21.89 4.88
CA ALA A 45 0.96 -21.18 3.70
C ALA A 45 2.49 -21.03 3.73
N SER A 46 3.13 -21.34 2.60
CA SER A 46 4.55 -21.05 2.43
C SER A 46 4.76 -19.55 2.44
N ARG A 47 5.77 -19.09 3.18
CA ARG A 47 6.13 -17.67 3.30
C ARG A 47 7.62 -17.49 3.04
N ILE A 48 7.98 -16.28 2.60
CA ILE A 48 9.36 -15.92 2.27
C ILE A 48 9.79 -14.84 3.26
N ALA A 49 10.76 -15.19 4.11
CA ALA A 49 11.34 -14.23 5.05
C ALA A 49 12.10 -13.13 4.30
N LEU A 50 11.85 -11.88 4.66
CA LEU A 50 12.58 -10.74 4.12
C LEU A 50 13.83 -10.46 4.97
N PRO A 51 14.92 -9.94 4.36
CA PRO A 51 16.07 -9.47 5.12
C PRO A 51 15.64 -8.45 6.20
N PRO A 52 16.10 -8.57 7.46
CA PRO A 52 15.66 -7.68 8.53
C PRO A 52 16.09 -6.24 8.26
N VAL A 53 15.22 -5.28 8.61
CA VAL A 53 15.52 -3.84 8.47
C VAL A 53 15.85 -3.23 9.83
N ARG A 54 17.07 -2.73 9.97
CA ARG A 54 17.57 -2.02 11.14
C ARG A 54 17.92 -0.59 10.77
N PRO A 55 17.15 0.42 11.24
CA PRO A 55 17.43 1.81 10.98
C PRO A 55 18.86 2.19 11.35
N GLY A 56 19.60 2.78 10.41
CA GLY A 56 21.00 3.20 10.59
C GLY A 56 22.04 2.11 10.29
N GLU A 57 21.65 0.84 10.14
CA GLU A 57 22.56 -0.25 9.74
C GLU A 57 22.25 -0.73 8.31
N SER A 58 20.99 -1.08 8.04
CA SER A 58 20.58 -1.71 6.78
C SER A 58 19.66 -0.82 5.93
N THR A 59 19.57 0.47 6.28
CA THR A 59 18.77 1.47 5.56
C THR A 59 19.70 2.46 4.87
N PRO A 60 19.41 2.91 3.63
CA PRO A 60 20.20 3.93 2.96
C PRO A 60 20.32 5.20 3.80
N ALA A 61 21.53 5.74 3.93
CA ALA A 61 21.73 7.05 4.54
C ALA A 61 21.24 8.14 3.58
N CYS A 62 20.28 8.95 4.02
CA CYS A 62 19.73 10.04 3.22
C CYS A 62 19.31 11.20 4.14
N ASP A 63 19.69 12.42 3.76
CA ASP A 63 19.13 13.61 4.40
C ASP A 63 17.67 13.81 3.99
N LEU A 64 16.80 14.02 4.97
CA LEU A 64 15.36 14.15 4.72
C LEU A 64 15.04 15.36 3.83
N SER A 65 15.73 16.48 4.02
CA SER A 65 15.51 17.69 3.21
C SER A 65 15.91 17.46 1.76
N ALA A 66 17.04 16.78 1.55
CA ALA A 66 17.49 16.36 0.22
C ALA A 66 16.50 15.39 -0.44
N ALA A 67 16.00 14.37 0.27
CA ALA A 67 15.00 13.45 -0.25
C ALA A 67 13.72 14.21 -0.68
N MET A 68 13.22 15.13 0.14
CA MET A 68 12.05 15.94 -0.20
C MET A 68 12.28 16.85 -1.41
N ALA A 69 13.46 17.46 -1.53
CA ALA A 69 13.82 18.36 -2.61
C ALA A 69 14.01 17.64 -3.95
N HIS A 70 14.60 16.44 -3.93
CA HIS A 70 14.91 15.67 -5.13
C HIS A 70 13.79 14.74 -5.58
N ARG A 71 12.82 14.46 -4.71
CA ARG A 71 11.68 13.61 -5.02
C ARG A 71 10.96 14.04 -6.29
N ARG A 72 10.85 13.11 -7.26
CA ARG A 72 10.06 13.29 -8.49
C ARG A 72 9.31 12.02 -8.87
N SER A 73 8.24 12.20 -9.63
CA SER A 73 7.52 11.09 -10.27
C SER A 73 8.31 10.61 -11.48
N ARG A 74 8.93 9.43 -11.37
CA ARG A 74 9.72 8.81 -12.45
C ARG A 74 8.96 7.61 -12.99
N ARG A 75 8.82 7.54 -14.31
CA ARG A 75 8.01 6.55 -15.04
C ARG A 75 8.82 5.76 -16.08
N ASP A 76 10.09 6.10 -16.23
CA ASP A 76 11.02 5.36 -17.09
C ASP A 76 12.03 4.64 -16.22
N PHE A 77 12.10 3.32 -16.39
CA PHE A 77 12.89 2.42 -15.57
C PHE A 77 13.88 1.65 -16.44
N LEU A 78 15.08 1.43 -15.90
CA LEU A 78 16.06 0.52 -16.46
C LEU A 78 15.61 -0.93 -16.20
N PRO A 79 15.91 -1.88 -17.11
CA PRO A 79 15.60 -3.30 -16.94
C PRO A 79 16.57 -3.98 -15.95
N GLU A 80 16.82 -3.34 -14.81
CA GLU A 80 17.73 -3.83 -13.78
C GLU A 80 16.92 -4.46 -12.62
N PRO A 81 17.31 -5.65 -12.15
CA PRO A 81 16.65 -6.26 -11.01
C PRO A 81 16.94 -5.47 -9.73
N LEU A 82 15.96 -5.37 -8.84
CA LEU A 82 16.19 -4.84 -7.50
C LEU A 82 16.52 -5.97 -6.51
N PRO A 83 17.46 -5.76 -5.57
CA PRO A 83 17.77 -6.76 -4.56
C PRO A 83 16.65 -6.85 -3.51
N LEU A 84 16.52 -8.02 -2.87
CA LEU A 84 15.49 -8.29 -1.87
C LEU A 84 15.62 -7.39 -0.63
N GLU A 85 16.85 -7.00 -0.28
CA GLU A 85 17.15 -6.04 0.79
C GLU A 85 16.53 -4.67 0.51
N THR A 86 16.59 -4.21 -0.74
CA THR A 86 15.96 -2.95 -1.15
C THR A 86 14.45 -3.04 -1.04
N LEU A 87 13.82 -4.13 -1.52
CA LEU A 87 12.38 -4.32 -1.35
C LEU A 87 11.98 -4.36 0.13
N SER A 88 12.75 -5.09 0.95
CA SER A 88 12.55 -5.17 2.39
C SER A 88 12.57 -3.79 3.06
N PHE A 89 13.54 -2.94 2.71
CA PHE A 89 13.60 -1.55 3.18
C PHE A 89 12.37 -0.74 2.76
N LEU A 90 11.92 -0.84 1.51
CA LEU A 90 10.74 -0.11 1.02
C LEU A 90 9.44 -0.57 1.71
N LEU A 91 9.29 -1.87 1.97
CA LEU A 91 8.17 -2.44 2.73
C LEU A 91 8.17 -1.97 4.19
N TRP A 92 9.34 -1.97 4.83
CA TRP A 92 9.49 -1.41 6.18
C TRP A 92 9.16 0.09 6.20
N ALA A 93 9.63 0.86 5.22
CA ALA A 93 9.33 2.29 5.13
C ALA A 93 7.82 2.54 4.96
N THR A 94 7.09 1.67 4.28
CA THR A 94 5.66 1.88 4.00
C THR A 94 4.72 1.24 5.02
N GLN A 95 5.11 0.16 5.68
CA GLN A 95 4.22 -0.61 6.57
C GLN A 95 4.92 -1.19 7.80
N GLY A 96 6.19 -0.86 8.05
CA GLY A 96 6.98 -1.42 9.15
C GLY A 96 6.35 -1.17 10.52
N VAL A 97 6.29 -2.22 11.33
CA VAL A 97 5.72 -2.20 12.68
C VAL A 97 6.79 -1.77 13.67
N ARG A 98 6.50 -0.73 14.45
CA ARG A 98 7.38 -0.18 15.49
C ARG A 98 7.01 -0.74 16.87
N GLU A 99 5.71 -0.87 17.14
CA GLU A 99 5.20 -1.33 18.43
C GLU A 99 3.77 -1.87 18.23
N ILE A 100 3.47 -3.00 18.88
CA ILE A 100 2.09 -3.53 18.97
C ILE A 100 1.52 -3.07 20.31
N LEU A 101 0.48 -2.24 20.27
CA LEU A 101 -0.12 -1.66 21.48
C LEU A 101 -1.17 -2.61 22.07
N ASP A 102 -1.98 -3.20 21.22
CA ASP A 102 -3.01 -4.17 21.57
C ASP A 102 -3.42 -4.99 20.32
N ARG A 103 -4.45 -5.84 20.45
CA ARG A 103 -4.94 -6.70 19.36
C ARG A 103 -5.42 -5.95 18.11
N GLY A 104 -5.81 -4.69 18.27
CA GLY A 104 -6.39 -3.84 17.23
C GLY A 104 -5.52 -2.66 16.84
N HIS A 105 -4.39 -2.39 17.49
CA HIS A 105 -3.59 -1.19 17.26
C HIS A 105 -2.09 -1.47 17.24
N ALA A 106 -1.41 -0.84 16.29
CA ALA A 106 0.05 -0.83 16.20
C ALA A 106 0.56 0.55 15.79
N LEU A 107 1.76 0.90 16.24
CA LEU A 107 2.51 2.03 15.70
C LEU A 107 3.29 1.53 14.48
N ARG A 108 3.13 2.20 13.33
CA ARG A 108 3.88 1.91 12.11
C ARG A 108 4.77 3.09 11.71
N THR A 109 5.63 2.87 10.72
CA THR A 109 6.45 3.91 10.07
C THR A 109 5.60 4.95 9.34
N VAL A 110 4.34 4.62 9.01
CA VAL A 110 3.35 5.51 8.41
C VAL A 110 2.22 5.79 9.41
N PRO A 111 1.78 7.06 9.54
CA PRO A 111 0.64 7.40 10.39
C PRO A 111 -0.66 6.88 9.76
N SER A 112 -1.57 6.40 10.63
CA SER A 112 -2.93 6.02 10.27
C SER A 112 -3.92 6.58 11.28
N ALA A 113 -5.08 7.02 10.82
CA ALA A 113 -6.12 7.54 11.71
C ALA A 113 -6.48 6.51 12.79
N GLY A 114 -6.27 6.88 14.06
CA GLY A 114 -6.57 6.02 15.20
C GLY A 114 -5.76 4.73 15.26
N CYS A 115 -4.59 4.68 14.59
CA CYS A 115 -3.73 3.49 14.47
C CYS A 115 -4.46 2.27 13.88
N ARG A 116 -5.42 2.49 12.96
CA ARG A 116 -6.28 1.44 12.43
C ARG A 116 -5.70 0.66 11.26
N HIS A 117 -4.78 1.28 10.49
CA HIS A 117 -4.03 0.65 9.39
C HIS A 117 -4.92 -0.17 8.46
N ALA A 118 -5.84 0.52 7.79
CA ALA A 118 -6.82 -0.10 6.89
C ALA A 118 -6.21 -0.71 5.62
N LEU A 119 -4.93 -0.45 5.34
CA LEU A 119 -4.28 -0.87 4.11
C LEU A 119 -3.57 -2.21 4.27
N GLU A 120 -3.68 -3.05 3.25
CA GLU A 120 -2.74 -4.15 2.99
C GLU A 120 -1.80 -3.74 1.84
N THR A 121 -0.60 -4.32 1.80
CA THR A 121 0.36 -4.09 0.70
C THR A 121 0.52 -5.37 -0.09
N TYR A 122 0.10 -5.33 -1.35
CA TYR A 122 0.42 -6.33 -2.35
C TYR A 122 1.55 -5.81 -3.24
N LEU A 123 2.29 -6.74 -3.82
CA LEU A 123 3.39 -6.49 -4.72
C LEU A 123 3.14 -7.29 -6.00
N CYS A 124 3.18 -6.61 -7.13
CA CYS A 124 3.44 -7.28 -8.39
C CYS A 124 4.95 -7.23 -8.64
N ALA A 125 5.68 -8.30 -8.29
CA ALA A 125 7.11 -8.41 -8.50
C ALA A 125 7.40 -8.96 -9.89
N LEU A 126 8.17 -8.22 -10.69
CA LEU A 126 8.48 -8.58 -12.09
C LEU A 126 9.97 -8.84 -12.30
N ASN A 127 10.85 -8.10 -11.63
CA ASN A 127 12.30 -8.19 -11.81
C ASN A 127 13.03 -7.95 -10.49
N MET A 128 13.14 -9.00 -9.68
CA MET A 128 13.75 -8.97 -8.34
C MET A 128 14.85 -10.03 -8.24
N THR A 129 15.98 -9.69 -7.63
CA THR A 129 17.02 -10.68 -7.31
C THR A 129 16.57 -11.52 -6.12
N GLY A 130 16.49 -12.84 -6.32
CA GLY A 130 16.14 -13.79 -5.25
C GLY A 130 14.64 -13.91 -4.95
N LEU A 131 13.78 -13.38 -5.84
CA LEU A 131 12.32 -13.52 -5.74
C LEU A 131 11.74 -13.79 -7.13
N ASP A 132 11.03 -14.91 -7.28
CA ASP A 132 10.37 -15.25 -8.55
C ASP A 132 9.32 -14.19 -8.91
N PRO A 133 9.07 -13.92 -10.20
CA PRO A 133 7.95 -13.08 -10.62
C PRO A 133 6.61 -13.62 -10.08
N GLY A 134 5.75 -12.71 -9.61
CA GLY A 134 4.47 -13.10 -9.00
C GLY A 134 3.78 -11.97 -8.25
N ILE A 135 2.55 -12.27 -7.79
CA ILE A 135 1.84 -11.45 -6.81
C ILE A 135 2.17 -11.94 -5.41
N TYR A 136 2.57 -11.02 -4.55
CA TYR A 136 2.86 -11.28 -3.15
C TYR A 136 2.08 -10.33 -2.25
N ARG A 137 1.67 -10.78 -1.07
CA ARG A 137 1.16 -9.92 0.01
C ARG A 137 2.22 -9.79 1.08
N PHE A 138 2.48 -8.56 1.52
CA PHE A 138 3.39 -8.31 2.63
C PHE A 138 2.69 -8.55 3.97
N LEU A 139 3.35 -9.30 4.84
CA LEU A 139 2.94 -9.57 6.22
C LEU A 139 3.78 -8.69 7.15
N PRO A 140 3.32 -7.47 7.52
CA PRO A 140 4.10 -6.53 8.32
C PRO A 140 4.42 -7.02 9.73
N LEU A 141 3.66 -7.95 10.32
CA LEU A 141 3.93 -8.45 11.68
C LEU A 141 5.13 -9.39 11.71
N GLU A 142 5.22 -10.31 10.76
CA GLU A 142 6.33 -11.27 10.66
C GLU A 142 7.48 -10.76 9.78
N HIS A 143 7.25 -9.67 9.03
CA HIS A 143 8.19 -9.13 8.04
C HIS A 143 8.52 -10.16 6.95
N GLU A 144 7.48 -10.72 6.35
CA GLU A 144 7.56 -11.78 5.34
C GLU A 144 6.66 -11.49 4.12
N LEU A 145 6.91 -12.20 3.02
CA LEU A 145 6.03 -12.21 1.85
C LEU A 145 5.22 -13.51 1.80
N LEU A 146 3.92 -13.37 1.59
CA LEU A 146 3.01 -14.45 1.27
C LEU A 146 2.80 -14.49 -0.26
N PRO A 147 3.20 -15.56 -0.97
CA PRO A 147 2.86 -15.72 -2.39
C PRO A 147 1.34 -15.85 -2.57
N VAL A 148 0.78 -15.10 -3.51
CA VAL A 148 -0.66 -15.09 -3.83
C VAL A 148 -0.94 -15.79 -5.14
N SER A 149 -0.26 -15.38 -6.21
CA SER A 149 -0.36 -16.00 -7.53
C SER A 149 0.96 -15.90 -8.30
N ARG A 150 1.13 -16.79 -9.27
CA ARG A 150 2.22 -16.78 -10.25
C ARG A 150 1.59 -16.83 -11.63
N GLU A 151 1.91 -15.87 -12.47
CA GLU A 151 1.34 -15.75 -13.82
C GLU A 151 2.47 -15.50 -14.83
N GLU A 152 2.45 -16.20 -15.96
CA GLU A 152 3.47 -16.05 -17.00
C GLU A 152 3.36 -14.68 -17.71
N SER A 153 2.15 -14.12 -17.80
CA SER A 153 1.82 -12.85 -18.48
C SER A 153 1.67 -11.64 -17.54
N LEU A 154 2.21 -11.74 -16.32
CA LEU A 154 1.94 -10.80 -15.23
C LEU A 154 2.20 -9.33 -15.60
N ALA A 155 3.30 -9.04 -16.31
CA ALA A 155 3.62 -7.67 -16.73
C ALA A 155 2.58 -7.08 -17.70
N SER A 156 2.09 -7.87 -18.66
CA SER A 156 1.06 -7.42 -19.61
C SER A 156 -0.31 -7.29 -18.96
N GLU A 157 -0.65 -8.17 -18.02
CA GLU A 157 -1.91 -8.11 -17.28
C GLU A 157 -1.95 -6.89 -16.36
N LEU A 158 -0.86 -6.61 -15.65
CA LEU A 158 -0.73 -5.39 -14.86
C LEU A 158 -0.89 -4.12 -15.70
N VAL A 159 -0.28 -4.07 -16.90
CA VAL A 159 -0.41 -2.91 -17.79
C VAL A 159 -1.85 -2.76 -18.30
N ALA A 160 -2.51 -3.86 -18.64
CA ALA A 160 -3.91 -3.85 -19.05
C ALA A 160 -4.82 -3.35 -17.92
N ALA A 161 -4.67 -3.89 -16.71
CA ALA A 161 -5.40 -3.45 -15.51
C ALA A 161 -5.08 -1.99 -15.15
N ALA A 162 -3.91 -1.48 -15.49
CA ALA A 162 -3.54 -0.08 -15.32
C ALA A 162 -3.88 0.81 -16.53
N LEU A 163 -4.91 0.46 -17.32
CA LEU A 163 -5.39 1.26 -18.46
C LEU A 163 -4.31 1.57 -19.50
N GLY A 164 -3.40 0.62 -19.73
CA GLY A 164 -2.34 0.72 -20.72
C GLY A 164 -1.13 1.55 -20.28
N GLN A 165 -0.96 1.83 -18.99
CA GLN A 165 0.20 2.58 -18.49
C GLN A 165 1.47 1.69 -18.46
N PRO A 166 2.45 1.88 -19.38
CA PRO A 166 3.54 0.94 -19.58
C PRO A 166 4.60 0.98 -18.48
N CYS A 167 4.62 2.01 -17.63
CA CYS A 167 5.59 2.09 -16.54
C CYS A 167 5.41 1.00 -15.49
N LEU A 168 4.19 0.48 -15.31
CA LEU A 168 3.92 -0.59 -14.33
C LEU A 168 4.53 -1.93 -14.76
N GLY A 169 4.41 -2.28 -16.05
CA GLY A 169 4.99 -3.51 -16.60
C GLY A 169 6.51 -3.44 -16.84
N ARG A 170 7.11 -2.24 -16.77
CA ARG A 170 8.58 -2.04 -16.90
C ARG A 170 9.28 -1.83 -15.56
N ALA A 171 8.52 -1.62 -14.48
CA ALA A 171 9.06 -1.49 -13.14
C ALA A 171 9.57 -2.85 -12.64
N ALA A 172 10.52 -2.83 -11.70
CA ALA A 172 10.99 -4.05 -11.07
C ALA A 172 9.91 -4.66 -10.15
N VAL A 173 9.16 -3.80 -9.47
CA VAL A 173 8.04 -4.17 -8.61
C VAL A 173 7.01 -3.06 -8.60
N THR A 174 5.73 -3.39 -8.54
CA THR A 174 4.66 -2.42 -8.30
C THR A 174 4.05 -2.66 -6.93
N PHE A 175 4.05 -1.63 -6.09
CA PHE A 175 3.30 -1.60 -4.84
C PHE A 175 1.84 -1.35 -5.15
N ILE A 176 0.97 -2.21 -4.65
CA ILE A 176 -0.47 -2.16 -4.85
C ILE A 176 -1.11 -2.19 -3.47
N TRP A 177 -1.65 -1.06 -3.04
CA TRP A 177 -2.34 -0.98 -1.76
C TRP A 177 -3.82 -1.27 -1.96
N THR A 178 -4.32 -2.21 -1.17
CA THR A 178 -5.77 -2.43 -1.00
C THR A 178 -6.22 -1.80 0.31
N ALA A 179 -7.51 -1.54 0.44
CA ALA A 179 -8.13 -1.14 1.69
C ALA A 179 -9.10 -2.22 2.15
N ILE A 180 -9.08 -2.52 3.45
CA ILE A 180 -10.13 -3.23 4.17
C ILE A 180 -10.89 -2.16 4.99
N PRO A 181 -11.98 -1.57 4.46
CA PRO A 181 -12.62 -0.40 5.06
C PRO A 181 -13.07 -0.63 6.50
N TYR A 182 -13.53 -1.84 6.81
CA TYR A 182 -14.04 -2.19 8.14
C TYR A 182 -13.04 -1.92 9.27
N ARG A 183 -11.72 -2.02 9.02
CA ARG A 183 -10.70 -1.67 10.02
C ARG A 183 -10.82 -0.24 10.52
N MET A 184 -11.20 0.68 9.64
CA MET A 184 -11.38 2.10 9.94
C MET A 184 -12.82 2.40 10.36
N GLU A 185 -13.81 1.76 9.73
CA GLU A 185 -15.24 1.92 10.04
C GLU A 185 -15.60 1.41 11.43
N TRP A 186 -14.94 0.36 11.91
CA TRP A 186 -15.09 -0.14 13.28
C TRP A 186 -14.96 1.00 14.31
N ARG A 187 -14.05 1.96 14.05
CA ARG A 187 -13.86 3.14 14.90
C ARG A 187 -14.67 4.35 14.45
N TYR A 188 -14.69 4.66 13.15
CA TYR A 188 -15.15 5.96 12.63
C TYR A 188 -16.49 5.90 11.90
N GLY A 189 -17.07 4.72 11.70
CA GLY A 189 -18.26 4.50 10.89
C GLY A 189 -18.16 5.21 9.54
N ARG A 190 -19.19 5.98 9.19
CA ARG A 190 -19.25 6.71 7.91
C ARG A 190 -18.10 7.69 7.67
N ALA A 191 -17.45 8.17 8.73
CA ALA A 191 -16.33 9.10 8.63
C ALA A 191 -14.99 8.42 8.27
N ALA A 192 -14.95 7.09 8.15
CA ALA A 192 -13.75 6.32 7.85
C ALA A 192 -13.15 6.61 6.46
N HIS A 193 -13.98 6.67 5.43
CA HIS A 193 -13.53 6.63 4.04
C HIS A 193 -12.57 7.77 3.66
N LYS A 194 -12.82 9.00 4.15
CA LYS A 194 -11.92 10.13 3.93
C LYS A 194 -10.54 9.88 4.53
N VAL A 195 -10.48 9.33 5.75
CA VAL A 195 -9.20 9.11 6.42
C VAL A 195 -8.45 7.91 5.84
N ILE A 196 -9.13 6.90 5.27
CA ILE A 196 -8.49 5.85 4.46
C ILE A 196 -7.75 6.48 3.25
N ALA A 197 -8.41 7.39 2.53
CA ALA A 197 -7.78 8.06 1.39
C ALA A 197 -6.55 8.92 1.79
N LEU A 198 -6.58 9.55 2.97
CA LEU A 198 -5.43 10.27 3.52
C LEU A 198 -4.29 9.31 3.87
N ASP A 199 -4.60 8.18 4.52
CA ASP A 199 -3.62 7.14 4.85
C ASP A 199 -2.94 6.58 3.59
N ALA A 200 -3.68 6.40 2.48
CA ALA A 200 -3.12 6.03 1.18
C ALA A 200 -2.11 7.07 0.65
N GLY A 201 -2.39 8.36 0.85
CA GLY A 201 -1.44 9.43 0.55
C GLY A 201 -0.19 9.37 1.42
N HIS A 202 -0.34 9.14 2.72
CA HIS A 202 0.78 9.02 3.65
C HIS A 202 1.74 7.88 3.27
N VAL A 203 1.20 6.69 3.00
CA VAL A 203 2.02 5.52 2.66
C VAL A 203 2.79 5.71 1.36
N CYS A 204 2.13 6.24 0.31
CA CYS A 204 2.80 6.44 -0.96
C CYS A 204 3.86 7.55 -0.89
N GLN A 205 3.62 8.61 -0.10
CA GLN A 205 4.64 9.63 0.10
C GLN A 205 5.87 9.06 0.83
N ASN A 206 5.69 8.13 1.77
CA ASN A 206 6.82 7.45 2.40
C ASN A 206 7.58 6.56 1.39
N LEU A 207 6.86 5.88 0.48
CA LEU A 207 7.50 5.13 -0.61
C LEU A 207 8.33 6.05 -1.51
N TYR A 208 7.82 7.23 -1.86
CA TYR A 208 8.55 8.23 -2.63
C TYR A 208 9.88 8.62 -1.96
N LEU A 209 9.85 8.93 -0.67
CA LEU A 209 11.05 9.32 0.07
C LEU A 209 12.04 8.16 0.22
N ALA A 210 11.52 6.95 0.48
CA ALA A 210 12.34 5.75 0.53
C ALA A 210 12.99 5.42 -0.83
N CYS A 211 12.28 5.63 -1.93
CA CYS A 211 12.83 5.50 -3.28
C CYS A 211 13.96 6.50 -3.53
N GLU A 212 13.80 7.78 -3.16
CA GLU A 212 14.90 8.75 -3.28
C GLU A 212 16.11 8.34 -2.44
N ALA A 213 15.90 7.90 -1.21
CA ALA A 213 16.98 7.43 -0.34
C ALA A 213 17.73 6.23 -0.92
N ALA A 214 17.03 5.34 -1.63
CA ALA A 214 17.60 4.17 -2.29
C ALA A 214 18.10 4.43 -3.72
N GLY A 215 18.00 5.67 -4.23
CA GLY A 215 18.39 5.99 -5.62
C GLY A 215 17.52 5.30 -6.66
N LEU A 216 16.21 5.22 -6.40
CA LEU A 216 15.16 4.60 -7.22
C LEU A 216 14.13 5.63 -7.70
N GLY A 217 13.35 5.24 -8.70
CA GLY A 217 12.18 5.98 -9.14
C GLY A 217 10.88 5.33 -8.69
N THR A 218 9.88 6.16 -8.45
CA THR A 218 8.49 5.71 -8.35
C THR A 218 7.54 6.74 -8.94
N CYS A 219 6.32 6.32 -9.26
CA CYS A 219 5.24 7.20 -9.64
C CYS A 219 3.92 6.67 -9.10
N ALA A 220 3.28 7.44 -8.23
CA ALA A 220 1.89 7.26 -7.86
C ALA A 220 0.96 7.14 -9.09
N VAL A 221 0.09 6.12 -9.07
CA VAL A 221 -0.93 5.88 -10.09
C VAL A 221 -2.26 5.62 -9.39
N ALA A 222 -3.23 6.49 -9.65
CA ALA A 222 -4.60 6.40 -9.13
C ALA A 222 -5.63 6.13 -10.25
N ALA A 223 -5.17 5.97 -11.49
CA ALA A 223 -6.00 5.60 -12.62
C ALA A 223 -5.69 4.15 -13.00
N TYR A 224 -6.67 3.28 -12.85
CA TYR A 224 -6.62 1.86 -13.20
C TYR A 224 -8.06 1.36 -13.38
N ASP A 225 -8.22 0.21 -14.02
CA ASP A 225 -9.47 -0.55 -14.07
C ASP A 225 -9.64 -1.27 -12.72
N GLN A 226 -10.64 -0.87 -11.94
CA GLN A 226 -10.81 -1.33 -10.56
C GLN A 226 -11.02 -2.85 -10.54
N GLU A 227 -11.98 -3.34 -11.31
CA GLU A 227 -12.35 -4.74 -11.34
C GLU A 227 -11.23 -5.62 -11.90
N ALA A 228 -10.46 -5.15 -12.88
CA ALA A 228 -9.31 -5.87 -13.39
C ALA A 228 -8.17 -5.96 -12.37
N MET A 229 -7.89 -4.88 -11.64
CA MET A 229 -6.84 -4.87 -10.62
C MET A 229 -7.22 -5.71 -9.40
N ASP A 230 -8.49 -5.67 -8.97
CA ASP A 230 -8.99 -6.51 -7.88
C ASP A 230 -8.92 -8.00 -8.25
N ARG A 231 -9.29 -8.36 -9.48
CA ARG A 231 -9.14 -9.72 -10.01
C ARG A 231 -7.68 -10.17 -10.05
N LEU A 232 -6.76 -9.31 -10.48
CA LEU A 232 -5.32 -9.62 -10.54
C LEU A 232 -4.76 -9.96 -9.15
N LEU A 233 -5.27 -9.30 -8.10
CA LEU A 233 -4.87 -9.59 -6.72
C LEU A 233 -5.65 -10.74 -6.06
N GLY A 234 -6.76 -11.18 -6.67
CA GLY A 234 -7.68 -12.15 -6.06
C GLY A 234 -8.43 -11.60 -4.84
N VAL A 235 -8.69 -10.29 -4.81
CA VAL A 235 -9.55 -9.66 -3.79
C VAL A 235 -10.99 -9.53 -4.30
N ASP A 236 -11.96 -9.37 -3.40
CA ASP A 236 -13.39 -9.45 -3.75
C ASP A 236 -13.95 -8.17 -4.38
N GLY A 237 -13.28 -7.03 -4.24
CA GLY A 237 -13.76 -5.75 -4.75
C GLY A 237 -14.87 -5.11 -3.90
N GLU A 238 -15.26 -5.74 -2.79
CA GLU A 238 -16.35 -5.33 -1.90
C GLU A 238 -15.84 -5.01 -0.49
N GLU A 239 -15.28 -6.00 0.21
CA GLU A 239 -14.72 -5.88 1.56
C GLU A 239 -13.22 -5.59 1.54
N GLU A 240 -12.54 -5.96 0.45
CA GLU A 240 -11.17 -5.56 0.14
C GLU A 240 -11.04 -5.18 -1.34
N PHE A 241 -10.52 -3.99 -1.60
CA PHE A 241 -10.33 -3.49 -2.95
C PHE A 241 -9.10 -2.59 -3.06
N VAL A 242 -8.52 -2.55 -4.26
CA VAL A 242 -7.37 -1.72 -4.60
C VAL A 242 -7.74 -0.25 -4.48
N ILE A 243 -6.86 0.55 -3.86
CA ILE A 243 -7.05 2.00 -3.72
C ILE A 243 -5.94 2.82 -4.37
N TYR A 244 -4.72 2.25 -4.51
CA TYR A 244 -3.58 3.03 -4.99
C TYR A 244 -2.41 2.15 -5.46
N LEU A 245 -1.71 2.59 -6.52
CA LEU A 245 -0.58 1.88 -7.11
C LEU A 245 0.68 2.77 -7.12
N ALA A 246 1.84 2.13 -7.05
CA ALA A 246 3.14 2.79 -7.23
C ALA A 246 4.19 1.82 -7.79
N PRO A 247 4.47 1.83 -9.11
CA PRO A 247 5.64 1.16 -9.67
C PRO A 247 6.95 1.69 -9.08
N VAL A 248 7.91 0.81 -8.87
CA VAL A 248 9.26 1.09 -8.38
C VAL A 248 10.30 0.38 -9.24
N GLY A 249 11.34 1.10 -9.61
CA GLY A 249 12.45 0.56 -10.36
C GLY A 249 13.66 1.48 -10.33
N LYS A 250 14.78 1.03 -10.89
CA LYS A 250 15.93 1.91 -11.13
C LYS A 250 15.53 2.93 -12.19
N ALA A 251 15.48 4.22 -11.82
CA ALA A 251 15.08 5.24 -12.76
C ALA A 251 16.16 5.48 -13.81
N ARG A 252 15.73 5.78 -15.04
CA ARG A 252 16.59 6.43 -16.01
C ARG A 252 16.62 7.93 -15.66
N ASP A 253 17.82 8.52 -15.57
CA ASP A 253 18.00 9.96 -15.34
C ASP A 253 17.33 10.82 -16.43
#